data_AF-A0A4Q5WTP8-F1
#
_entry.id   AF-A0A4Q5WTP8-F1
#
_cell.length_a   1.000
_cell.length_b   1.000
_cell.length_c   1.000
_cell.angle_alpha   90.00
_cell.angle_beta   90.00
_cell.angle_gamma   90.00
#
_symmetry.space_group_name_H-M   'P 1'
#
loop_
_entity.id
_entity.type
_entity.pdbx_description
1 polymer ?
#
loop_
_entity_poly.entity_id
_entity_poly.type
_entity_poly.pdbx_seq_one_letter_code
_entity_poly.pdbx_strand_id
1 'polypeptide(L)'
;DLFVTNVKRLKQGIDTGTANGLLVKVNQIGTITETINAVSMAQHAGYNTIMSHRSGETEDNTIADLAVALNCGQIKTGSASRSDRMAKYNQLIRIEELLGESAYYPGASLRFGK
;
A
#
# COMPACT_ATOMS: atom_id res chain seq x y z
N ASP A 1 -2.70 10.54 9.17
CA ASP A 1 -2.11 11.86 8.83
C ASP A 1 -0.77 12.15 9.47
N LEU A 2 -0.27 11.28 10.36
CA LEU A 2 1.05 11.46 10.97
C LEU A 2 2.18 11.50 9.94
N PHE A 3 2.23 10.55 8.99
CA PHE A 3 3.33 10.44 8.02
C PHE A 3 3.03 11.05 6.65
N VAL A 4 1.77 11.11 6.23
CA VAL A 4 1.30 11.60 4.91
C VAL A 4 2.13 11.09 3.72
N THR A 5 2.58 9.84 3.77
CA THR A 5 3.46 9.23 2.74
C THR A 5 4.75 10.03 2.49
N ASN A 6 5.20 10.86 3.44
CA ASN A 6 6.37 11.71 3.31
C ASN A 6 7.59 11.12 4.06
N VAL A 7 8.69 10.91 3.34
CA VAL A 7 9.93 10.31 3.87
C VAL A 7 10.51 11.05 5.08
N LYS A 8 10.40 12.39 5.16
CA LYS A 8 10.96 13.15 6.28
C LYS A 8 10.19 12.88 7.57
N ARG A 9 8.86 12.87 7.48
CA ARG A 9 7.96 12.60 8.61
C ARG A 9 8.02 11.13 9.02
N LEU A 10 8.10 10.24 8.04
CA LEU A 10 8.29 8.81 8.28
C LEU A 10 9.62 8.54 9.00
N LYS A 11 10.73 9.12 8.53
CA LYS A 11 12.05 8.98 9.17
C LYS A 11 11.98 9.41 10.64
N GLN A 12 11.41 10.58 10.91
CA GLN A 12 11.25 11.04 12.29
C GLN A 12 10.48 10.02 13.14
N GLY A 13 9.35 9.51 12.62
CA GLY A 13 8.55 8.52 13.32
C GLY A 13 9.25 7.18 13.54
N ILE A 14 10.15 6.78 12.63
CA ILE A 14 11.03 5.61 12.78
C ILE A 14 12.05 5.87 13.89
N ASP A 15 12.76 6.99 13.83
CA ASP A 15 13.80 7.35 14.80
C ASP A 15 13.23 7.42 16.23
N THR A 16 11.98 7.87 16.39
CA THR A 16 11.29 8.00 17.68
C THR A 16 10.41 6.81 18.05
N GLY A 17 10.38 5.73 17.26
CA GLY A 17 9.57 4.53 17.55
C GLY A 17 8.07 4.82 17.69
N THR A 18 7.54 5.80 16.96
CA THR A 18 6.18 6.32 17.17
C THR A 18 5.07 5.43 16.61
N ALA A 19 5.39 4.57 15.64
CA ALA A 19 4.46 3.63 15.04
C ALA A 19 5.20 2.39 14.53
N ASN A 20 4.50 1.51 13.82
CA ASN A 20 5.05 0.30 13.21
C ASN A 20 4.51 0.07 11.78
N GLY A 21 3.88 1.08 11.19
CA GLY A 21 3.26 0.95 9.88
C GLY A 21 3.03 2.28 9.17
N LEU A 22 3.04 2.23 7.84
CA LEU A 22 2.76 3.32 6.93
C LEU A 22 1.47 3.03 6.16
N LEU A 23 0.47 3.91 6.31
CA LEU A 23 -0.68 3.96 5.42
C LEU A 23 -0.30 4.78 4.17
N VAL A 24 -0.16 4.12 3.04
CA VAL A 24 0.35 4.68 1.79
C VAL A 24 -0.80 5.28 0.99
N LYS A 25 -0.76 6.59 0.77
CA LYS A 25 -1.69 7.31 -0.12
C LYS A 25 -0.87 8.08 -1.13
N VAL A 26 -0.84 7.60 -2.37
CA VAL A 26 0.00 8.11 -3.47
C VAL A 26 -0.17 9.63 -3.67
N ASN A 27 -1.42 10.09 -3.66
CA ASN A 27 -1.75 11.50 -3.86
C ASN A 27 -1.53 12.40 -2.62
N GLN A 28 -0.99 11.89 -1.51
CA GLN A 28 -0.51 12.74 -0.41
C GLN A 28 0.91 13.27 -0.62
N ILE A 29 1.73 12.57 -1.42
CA ILE A 29 3.11 12.95 -1.68
C ILE A 29 3.30 13.51 -3.09
N GLY A 30 2.47 13.07 -4.05
CA GLY A 30 2.29 13.72 -5.35
C GLY A 30 2.90 12.96 -6.52
N THR A 31 3.95 12.18 -6.32
CA THR A 31 4.58 11.38 -7.39
C THR A 31 4.70 9.89 -7.04
N ILE A 32 4.79 9.05 -8.08
CA ILE A 32 5.07 7.62 -7.93
C ILE A 32 6.45 7.40 -7.33
N THR A 33 7.47 8.12 -7.79
CA THR A 33 8.85 8.01 -7.28
C THR A 33 8.92 8.28 -5.78
N GLU A 34 8.27 9.33 -5.28
CA GLU A 34 8.26 9.62 -3.84
C GLU A 34 7.46 8.60 -3.04
N THR A 35 6.39 8.05 -3.63
CA THR A 35 5.63 6.95 -3.03
C THR A 35 6.51 5.71 -2.86
N ILE A 36 7.26 5.32 -3.90
CA ILE A 36 8.21 4.20 -3.85
C ILE A 36 9.26 4.44 -2.77
N ASN A 37 9.82 5.64 -2.70
CA ASN A 37 10.82 5.99 -1.69
C ASN A 37 10.27 5.86 -0.26
N ALA A 38 9.04 6.31 -0.02
CA ALA A 38 8.39 6.18 1.29
C ALA A 38 8.10 4.73 1.67
N VAL A 39 7.60 3.93 0.72
CA VAL A 39 7.33 2.50 0.94
C VAL A 39 8.62 1.72 1.22
N SER A 40 9.66 1.94 0.42
CA SER A 40 10.96 1.30 0.59
C SER A 40 11.61 1.67 1.93
N MET A 41 11.56 2.94 2.34
CA MET A 41 12.05 3.37 3.65
C MET A 41 11.31 2.68 4.79
N ALA A 42 9.97 2.59 4.72
CA ALA A 42 9.17 1.90 5.72
C ALA A 42 9.56 0.42 5.82
N GLN A 43 9.63 -0.28 4.69
CA GLN A 43 9.97 -1.70 4.64
C GLN A 43 11.38 -1.99 5.18
N HIS A 44 12.39 -1.19 4.81
CA HIS A 44 13.75 -1.32 5.34
C HIS A 44 13.83 -1.08 6.85
N ALA A 45 12.95 -0.23 7.40
CA ALA A 45 12.82 -0.02 8.84
C ALA A 45 11.94 -1.06 9.54
N GLY A 46 11.43 -2.07 8.82
CA GLY A 46 10.56 -3.11 9.35
C GLY A 46 9.12 -2.67 9.63
N TYR A 47 8.66 -1.56 9.04
CA TYR A 47 7.28 -1.12 9.15
C TYR A 47 6.37 -1.86 8.15
N ASN A 48 5.14 -2.11 8.57
CA ASN A 48 4.07 -2.60 7.69
C ASN A 48 3.72 -1.51 6.67
N THR A 49 3.41 -1.87 5.42
CA THR A 49 2.94 -0.91 4.43
C THR A 49 1.55 -1.30 3.95
N ILE A 50 0.60 -0.37 4.06
CA ILE A 50 -0.79 -0.60 3.69
C ILE A 50 -1.16 0.37 2.59
N MET A 51 -1.33 -0.13 1.36
CA MET A 51 -1.81 0.71 0.26
C MET A 51 -3.25 1.16 0.54
N SER A 52 -3.58 2.42 0.30
CA SER A 52 -4.86 3.00 0.69
C SER A 52 -5.47 3.86 -0.40
N HIS A 53 -6.78 3.69 -0.57
CA HIS A 53 -7.61 4.61 -1.35
C HIS A 53 -7.74 5.99 -0.68
N ARG A 54 -8.51 6.88 -1.33
CA ARG A 54 -9.08 8.11 -0.74
C ARG A 54 -10.59 8.01 -0.56
N SER A 55 -11.20 8.93 0.19
CA SER A 55 -12.66 8.95 0.38
C SER A 55 -13.39 9.27 -0.92
N GLY A 56 -12.89 10.22 -1.72
CA GLY A 56 -13.27 10.39 -3.12
C GLY A 56 -12.38 9.53 -4.00
N GLU A 57 -12.95 8.55 -4.70
CA GLU A 57 -12.25 7.67 -5.65
C GLU A 57 -12.87 7.76 -7.03
N THR A 58 -12.09 7.31 -8.01
CA THR A 58 -12.52 7.09 -9.39
C THR A 58 -12.51 5.60 -9.70
N GLU A 59 -12.81 5.23 -10.93
CA GLU A 59 -12.66 3.88 -11.48
C GLU A 59 -11.20 3.45 -11.68
N ASP A 60 -10.24 4.37 -11.56
CA ASP A 60 -8.80 4.07 -11.66
C ASP A 60 -8.42 2.98 -10.66
N ASN A 61 -7.68 1.97 -11.10
CA ASN A 61 -7.29 0.84 -10.26
C ASN A 61 -5.78 0.76 -10.02
N THR A 62 -5.03 1.82 -10.33
CA THR A 62 -3.56 1.88 -10.25
C THR A 62 -3.04 1.49 -8.86
N ILE A 63 -3.76 1.81 -7.79
CA ILE A 63 -3.34 1.45 -6.43
C ILE A 63 -3.37 -0.07 -6.16
N ALA A 64 -4.14 -0.85 -6.92
CA ALA A 64 -4.11 -2.31 -6.83
C ALA A 64 -2.78 -2.84 -7.37
N ASP A 65 -2.39 -2.41 -8.57
CA ASP A 65 -1.12 -2.75 -9.20
C ASP A 65 0.08 -2.29 -8.34
N LEU A 66 0.03 -1.06 -7.81
CA LEU A 66 1.08 -0.56 -6.91
C LEU A 66 1.17 -1.36 -5.61
N ALA A 67 0.06 -1.85 -5.04
CA ALA A 67 0.09 -2.65 -3.82
C ALA A 67 0.84 -3.98 -4.03
N VAL A 68 0.65 -4.60 -5.19
CA VAL A 68 1.34 -5.84 -5.57
C VAL A 68 2.80 -5.54 -5.95
N ALA A 69 3.03 -4.58 -6.84
CA ALA A 69 4.37 -4.24 -7.34
C ALA A 69 5.34 -3.80 -6.23
N LEU A 70 4.84 -3.13 -5.19
CA LEU A 70 5.65 -2.69 -4.05
C LEU A 70 5.65 -3.68 -2.89
N ASN A 71 5.06 -4.87 -3.06
CA ASN A 71 4.95 -5.89 -2.02
C ASN A 71 4.43 -5.34 -0.70
N CYS A 72 3.37 -4.52 -0.75
CA CYS A 72 2.77 -3.97 0.48
C CYS A 72 2.15 -5.08 1.35
N GLY A 73 1.66 -6.16 0.74
CA GLY A 73 1.01 -7.28 1.44
C GLY A 73 -0.38 -6.94 2.00
N GLN A 74 -0.73 -5.65 2.12
CA GLN A 74 -2.04 -5.18 2.56
C GLN A 74 -2.53 -4.01 1.70
N ILE A 75 -3.83 -4.00 1.44
CA ILE A 75 -4.52 -2.89 0.77
C ILE A 75 -5.88 -2.62 1.44
N LYS A 76 -6.17 -1.34 1.68
CA LYS A 76 -7.47 -0.84 2.15
C LYS A 76 -8.10 0.00 1.03
N THR A 77 -9.05 -0.59 0.31
CA THR A 77 -9.70 0.07 -0.82
C THR A 77 -11.23 0.20 -0.73
N GLY A 78 -11.80 0.04 0.47
CA GLY A 78 -13.21 0.34 0.77
C GLY A 78 -14.05 -0.90 1.02
N SER A 79 -15.36 -0.75 1.09
CA SER A 79 -16.25 -1.92 1.16
C SER A 79 -16.28 -2.63 -0.19
N ALA A 80 -16.71 -3.90 -0.22
CA ALA A 80 -17.04 -4.63 -1.45
C ALA A 80 -18.38 -4.14 -2.04
N SER A 81 -18.48 -2.82 -2.24
CA SER A 81 -19.63 -2.12 -2.79
C SER A 81 -19.18 -0.83 -3.44
N ARG A 82 -19.98 -0.31 -4.38
CA ARG A 82 -19.66 0.81 -5.28
C ARG A 82 -18.51 0.52 -6.24
N SER A 83 -18.71 0.86 -7.51
CA SER A 83 -17.80 0.47 -8.59
C SER A 83 -16.40 1.08 -8.46
N ASP A 84 -16.27 2.27 -7.87
CA ASP A 84 -14.98 2.93 -7.60
C ASP A 84 -14.09 2.12 -6.63
N ARG A 85 -14.68 1.31 -5.75
CA ARG A 85 -13.97 0.41 -4.82
C ARG A 85 -13.73 -0.95 -5.45
N MET A 86 -14.80 -1.52 -6.03
CA MET A 86 -14.76 -2.82 -6.70
C MET A 86 -13.76 -2.85 -7.85
N ALA A 87 -13.50 -1.73 -8.54
CA ALA A 87 -12.49 -1.65 -9.59
C ALA A 87 -11.11 -2.12 -9.12
N LYS A 88 -10.69 -1.77 -7.90
CA LYS A 88 -9.41 -2.18 -7.32
C LYS A 88 -9.42 -3.65 -6.90
N TYR A 89 -10.49 -4.11 -6.26
CA TYR A 89 -10.63 -5.53 -5.89
C TYR A 89 -10.61 -6.45 -7.12
N ASN A 90 -11.38 -6.11 -8.14
CA ASN A 90 -11.40 -6.86 -9.39
C ASN A 90 -10.03 -6.84 -10.09
N GLN A 91 -9.28 -5.74 -9.98
CA GLN A 91 -7.92 -5.67 -10.51
C GLN A 91 -6.96 -6.58 -9.76
N LEU A 92 -7.07 -6.70 -8.43
CA LEU A 92 -6.25 -7.66 -7.66
C LEU A 92 -6.53 -9.11 -8.09
N ILE A 93 -7.80 -9.46 -8.33
CA ILE A 93 -8.17 -10.79 -8.84
C ILE A 93 -7.55 -11.04 -10.22
N ARG A 94 -7.61 -10.05 -11.13
CA ARG A 94 -6.96 -10.17 -12.45
C ARG A 94 -5.44 -10.30 -12.33
N ILE A 95 -4.80 -9.56 -11.43
CA ILE A 95 -3.35 -9.66 -11.20
C ILE A 95 -3.00 -11.05 -10.67
N GLU A 96 -3.78 -11.60 -9.74
CA GLU A 96 -3.62 -12.96 -9.24
C GLU A 96 -3.75 -14.00 -10.37
N GLU A 97 -4.79 -13.89 -11.21
CA GLU A 97 -4.99 -14.74 -12.38
C GLU A 97 -3.80 -14.65 -13.37
N LEU A 98 -3.28 -13.45 -13.61
CA LEU A 98 -2.14 -13.21 -14.50
C LEU A 98 -0.82 -13.79 -13.96
N LEU A 99 -0.60 -13.71 -12.64
CA LEU A 99 0.59 -14.26 -12.01
C LEU A 99 0.55 -15.79 -11.90
N GLY A 100 -0.66 -16.38 -11.86
CA GLY A 100 -0.85 -17.83 -11.78
C GLY A 100 -0.09 -18.44 -10.61
N GLU A 101 0.74 -19.45 -10.89
CA GLU A 101 1.55 -20.14 -9.87
C GLU A 101 2.60 -19.25 -9.18
N SER A 102 2.91 -18.08 -9.75
CA SER A 102 3.84 -17.10 -9.13
C SER A 102 3.16 -16.19 -8.12
N ALA A 103 1.82 -16.22 -8.01
CA ALA A 103 1.08 -15.44 -7.04
C ALA A 103 1.29 -16.01 -5.62
N TYR A 104 1.44 -15.13 -4.63
CA TYR A 104 1.52 -15.51 -3.23
C TYR A 104 0.58 -14.66 -2.38
N TYR A 105 -0.38 -15.32 -1.73
CA TYR A 105 -1.24 -14.69 -0.74
C TYR A 105 -0.73 -15.01 0.68
N PRO A 106 -0.18 -14.02 1.41
CA PRO A 106 0.45 -14.28 2.71
C PRO A 106 -0.56 -14.60 3.82
N GLY A 107 -1.83 -14.20 3.69
CA GLY A 107 -2.85 -14.44 4.72
C GLY A 107 -2.39 -14.08 6.13
N ALA A 108 -2.60 -14.98 7.09
CA ALA A 108 -2.14 -14.82 8.47
C ALA A 108 -0.63 -14.97 8.66
N SER A 109 0.11 -15.47 7.66
CA SER A 109 1.56 -15.63 7.71
C SER A 109 2.32 -14.35 7.36
N LEU A 110 1.60 -13.26 7.06
CA LEU A 110 2.19 -11.98 6.71
C LEU A 110 3.07 -11.47 7.88
N ARG A 111 4.38 -11.49 7.66
CA ARG A 111 5.39 -10.96 8.59
C ARG A 111 5.99 -9.68 8.02
N PHE A 112 6.24 -8.73 8.91
CA PHE A 112 6.81 -7.44 8.58
C PHE A 112 7.90 -7.11 9.60
N GLY A 113 9.05 -6.63 9.13
CA GLY A 113 10.28 -6.60 9.93
C GLY A 113 10.97 -7.97 9.99
N LYS A 114 12.25 -7.98 10.38
CA LYS A 114 13.06 -9.20 10.52
C LYS A 114 12.43 -10.20 11.49
#